data_AF-A0A1I6QG90-F1
#
_entry.id   AF-A0A1I6QG90-F1
#
_cell.length_a   1.000
_cell.length_b   1.000
_cell.length_c   1.000
_cell.angle_alpha   90.00
_cell.angle_beta   90.00
_cell.angle_gamma   90.00
#
_symmetry.space_group_name_H-M   'P 1'
#
loop_
_entity.id
_entity.type
_entity.pdbx_description
1 polymer ?
#
loop_
_entity_poly.entity_id
_entity_poly.type
_entity_poly.pdbx_seq_one_letter_code
_entity_poly.pdbx_strand_id
1 'polypeptide(L)'
;MNTVKKALYQDLTQTVNLALGRKAISVQMLTKTVEEARFVRQTRGVFALITYMNQLADHVFTPEEIEILKAHPRRKELTSRVLDHLIKEEVITFTESLMLRRMLS
;
A
#
# COMPACT_ATOMS: atom_id res chain seq x y z
N MET A 1 5.41 13.86 -10.55
CA MET A 1 5.28 12.40 -10.31
C MET A 1 5.81 11.66 -11.53
N ASN A 2 6.78 10.74 -11.38
CA ASN A 2 7.30 9.93 -12.49
C ASN A 2 6.16 9.08 -13.12
N THR A 3 6.16 8.92 -14.45
CA THR A 3 5.13 8.19 -15.23
C THR A 3 4.87 6.78 -14.69
N VAL A 4 5.91 6.07 -14.27
CA VAL A 4 5.80 4.71 -13.71
C VAL A 4 5.02 4.69 -12.39
N LYS A 5 5.27 5.67 -11.50
CA LYS A 5 4.58 5.82 -10.20
C LYS A 5 3.09 6.12 -10.42
N LYS A 6 2.78 7.00 -11.37
CA LYS A 6 1.40 7.33 -11.73
C LYS A 6 0.64 6.10 -12.25
N ALA A 7 1.26 5.33 -13.15
CA ALA A 7 0.64 4.12 -13.70
C ALA A 7 0.38 3.05 -12.63
N LEU A 8 1.33 2.83 -11.71
CA LEU A 8 1.14 1.91 -10.59
C LEU A 8 -0.03 2.33 -9.70
N TYR A 9 -0.09 3.62 -9.32
CA TYR A 9 -1.17 4.11 -8.45
C TYR A 9 -2.53 4.08 -9.14
N GLN A 10 -2.57 4.32 -10.46
CA GLN A 10 -3.79 4.17 -11.25
C GLN A 10 -4.28 2.72 -11.27
N ASP A 11 -3.40 1.75 -11.55
CA ASP A 11 -3.74 0.32 -11.55
C ASP A 11 -4.19 -0.17 -10.16
N LEU A 12 -3.50 0.27 -9.09
CA LEU A 12 -3.89 -0.05 -7.72
C LEU A 12 -5.26 0.52 -7.38
N THR A 13 -5.46 1.81 -7.68
CA THR A 13 -6.73 2.51 -7.44
C THR A 13 -7.87 1.83 -8.17
N GLN A 14 -7.68 1.52 -9.45
CA GLN A 14 -8.68 0.85 -10.27
C GLN A 14 -8.97 -0.55 -9.74
N THR A 15 -7.95 -1.34 -9.41
CA THR A 15 -8.14 -2.70 -8.93
C THR A 15 -8.88 -2.74 -7.60
N VAL A 16 -8.47 -1.92 -6.62
CA VAL A 16 -9.14 -1.85 -5.31
C VAL A 16 -10.58 -1.37 -5.45
N ASN A 17 -10.81 -0.28 -6.19
CA ASN A 17 -12.15 0.28 -6.32
C ASN A 17 -13.11 -0.65 -7.09
N LEU A 18 -12.61 -1.39 -8.08
CA LEU A 18 -13.40 -2.41 -8.78
C LEU A 18 -13.68 -3.61 -7.88
N ALA A 19 -12.68 -4.10 -7.14
CA ALA A 19 -12.86 -5.22 -6.23
C ALA A 19 -13.90 -4.92 -5.13
N LEU A 20 -13.93 -3.68 -4.63
CA LEU A 20 -14.85 -3.25 -3.58
C LEU A 20 -16.18 -2.69 -4.11
N GLY A 21 -16.33 -2.50 -5.42
CA GLY A 21 -17.53 -1.91 -6.01
C GLY A 21 -17.79 -0.44 -5.64
N ARG A 22 -16.80 0.27 -5.08
CA ARG A 22 -16.91 1.69 -4.69
C ARG A 22 -15.58 2.44 -4.85
N LYS A 23 -15.63 3.77 -4.79
CA LYS A 23 -14.43 4.62 -4.78
C LYS A 23 -13.82 4.69 -3.38
N ALA A 24 -13.10 3.66 -2.97
CA ALA A 24 -12.46 3.57 -1.65
C ALA A 24 -11.15 4.37 -1.56
N ILE A 25 -10.36 4.37 -2.63
CA ILE A 25 -9.07 5.07 -2.68
C ILE A 25 -8.94 5.91 -3.95
N SER A 26 -7.97 6.82 -3.95
CA SER A 26 -7.60 7.65 -5.12
C SER A 26 -6.09 7.71 -5.30
N VAL A 27 -5.65 8.04 -6.51
CA VAL A 27 -4.22 8.25 -6.82
C VAL A 27 -3.60 9.34 -5.94
N GLN A 28 -4.35 10.41 -5.66
CA GLN A 28 -3.91 11.51 -4.80
C GLN A 28 -3.72 11.04 -3.36
N MET A 29 -4.66 10.24 -2.85
CA MET A 29 -4.58 9.63 -1.53
C MET A 29 -3.35 8.73 -1.41
N LEU A 30 -3.14 7.81 -2.36
CA LEU A 30 -1.97 6.93 -2.38
C LEU A 30 -0.65 7.70 -2.42
N THR A 31 -0.60 8.79 -3.20
CA THR A 31 0.58 9.65 -3.30
C THR A 31 0.89 10.28 -1.94
N LYS A 32 -0.12 10.87 -1.30
CA LYS A 32 0.02 11.51 0.01
C LYS A 32 0.40 10.49 1.09
N THR A 33 -0.23 9.32 1.09
CA THR A 33 0.10 8.23 2.03
C THR A 33 1.56 7.80 1.92
N VAL A 34 2.10 7.67 0.71
CA VAL A 34 3.51 7.27 0.53
C VAL A 34 4.47 8.36 1.00
N GLU A 35 4.13 9.64 0.80
CA GLU A 35 4.90 10.78 1.31
C GLU A 35 4.86 10.84 2.85
N GLU A 36 3.68 10.67 3.45
CA GLU A 36 3.51 10.60 4.90
C GLU A 36 4.25 9.38 5.50
N ALA A 37 4.17 8.22 4.86
CA ALA A 37 4.87 7.01 5.27
C ALA A 37 6.39 7.22 5.26
N ARG A 38 6.94 7.88 4.22
CA ARG A 38 8.36 8.25 4.18
C ARG A 38 8.72 9.18 5.34
N PHE A 39 7.90 10.19 5.60
CA PHE A 39 8.13 11.13 6.70
C PHE A 39 8.12 10.42 8.06
N VAL A 40 7.14 9.53 8.30
CA VAL A 40 7.06 8.72 9.53
C VAL A 40 8.29 7.82 9.66
N ARG A 41 8.72 7.18 8.57
CA ARG A 41 9.92 6.34 8.54
C ARG A 41 11.16 7.12 8.97
N GLN A 42 11.38 8.29 8.37
CA GLN A 42 12.55 9.12 8.62
C GLN A 42 12.58 9.69 10.04
N THR A 43 11.40 9.98 10.61
CA THR A 43 11.30 10.67 11.91
C THR A 43 11.14 9.73 13.10
N ARG A 44 10.49 8.58 12.91
CA ARG A 44 10.05 7.69 14.02
C ARG A 44 10.42 6.21 13.83
N GLY A 45 11.06 5.86 12.71
CA GLY A 45 11.56 4.50 12.45
C GLY A 45 10.49 3.50 11.99
N VAL A 46 10.86 2.21 11.97
CA VAL A 46 10.04 1.14 11.36
C VAL A 46 8.74 0.85 12.11
N PHE A 47 8.79 0.83 13.44
CA PHE A 47 7.62 0.46 14.24
C PHE A 47 6.49 1.47 14.08
N ALA A 48 6.82 2.76 14.09
CA ALA A 48 5.86 3.83 13.84
C ALA A 48 5.27 3.76 12.43
N LEU A 49 6.08 3.41 11.42
CA LEU A 49 5.59 3.20 10.06
C LEU A 49 4.58 2.05 10.00
N ILE A 50 4.88 0.91 10.62
CA ILE A 50 3.96 -0.24 10.65
C ILE A 50 2.63 0.14 11.33
N THR A 51 2.70 0.81 12.49
CA THR A 51 1.50 1.29 13.19
C THR A 51 0.69 2.26 12.33
N TYR A 52 1.34 3.23 11.68
CA TYR A 52 0.69 4.18 10.77
C TYR A 52 -0.03 3.46 9.61
N MET A 53 0.63 2.49 8.98
CA MET A 53 0.05 1.76 7.85
C MET A 53 -1.15 0.90 8.26
N ASN A 54 -1.09 0.25 9.43
CA ASN A 54 -2.22 -0.52 9.95
C ASN A 54 -3.41 0.39 10.30
N GLN A 55 -3.16 1.48 11.01
CA GLN A 55 -4.20 2.46 11.33
C GLN A 55 -4.84 3.02 10.07
N LEU A 56 -4.05 3.37 9.06
CA LEU A 56 -4.59 3.87 7.80
C LEU A 56 -5.48 2.83 7.12
N ALA A 57 -5.08 1.56 7.08
CA ALA A 57 -5.90 0.51 6.49
C ALA A 57 -7.26 0.39 7.19
N ASP A 58 -7.27 0.41 8.53
CA ASP A 58 -8.49 0.32 9.34
C ASP A 58 -9.42 1.53 9.18
N HIS A 59 -8.89 2.71 8.82
CA HIS A 59 -9.71 3.90 8.55
C HIS A 59 -10.31 3.92 7.14
N VAL A 60 -9.71 3.20 6.19
CA VAL A 60 -10.07 3.24 4.77
C VAL A 60 -10.98 2.09 4.38
N PHE A 61 -10.76 0.93 4.99
CA PHE A 61 -11.43 -0.32 4.65
C PHE A 61 -12.16 -0.87 5.86
N THR A 62 -13.34 -1.43 5.63
CA THR A 62 -14.00 -2.26 6.65
C THR A 62 -13.31 -3.63 6.76
N PRO A 63 -13.51 -4.38 7.85
CA PRO A 63 -13.00 -5.74 7.97
C PRO A 63 -13.41 -6.65 6.80
N GLU A 64 -14.65 -6.53 6.33
CA GLU A 64 -15.17 -7.32 5.21
C GLU A 64 -14.46 -6.97 3.89
N GLU A 65 -14.19 -5.68 3.67
CA GLU A 65 -13.47 -5.21 2.48
C GLU A 65 -12.00 -5.69 2.49
N ILE A 66 -11.38 -5.76 3.66
CA ILE A 66 -10.05 -6.33 3.82
C ILE A 66 -10.06 -7.82 3.40
N GLU A 67 -11.09 -8.58 3.77
CA GLU A 67 -11.21 -9.98 3.34
C GLU A 67 -11.42 -10.11 1.82
N ILE A 68 -12.23 -9.24 1.22
CA ILE A 68 -12.39 -9.18 -0.25
C ILE A 68 -11.05 -8.91 -0.94
N LEU A 69 -10.28 -7.94 -0.44
CA LEU A 69 -8.97 -7.61 -0.99
C LEU A 69 -7.94 -8.73 -0.75
N LYS A 70 -8.03 -9.44 0.37
CA LYS A 70 -7.20 -10.62 0.66
C LYS A 70 -7.47 -11.78 -0.30
N ALA A 71 -8.73 -11.96 -0.72
CA ALA A 71 -9.14 -12.99 -1.66
C ALA A 71 -8.92 -12.62 -3.13
N HIS A 72 -8.56 -11.37 -3.44
CA HIS A 72 -8.47 -10.90 -4.81
C HIS A 72 -7.38 -11.66 -5.62
N PRO A 73 -7.67 -12.14 -6.85
CA PRO A 73 -6.75 -12.99 -7.62
C PRO A 73 -5.43 -12.29 -7.99
N ARG A 74 -5.46 -10.96 -8.20
CA ARG A 74 -4.24 -10.15 -8.46
C ARG A 74 -3.48 -9.73 -7.19
N ARG A 75 -3.89 -10.16 -5.99
CA ARG A 75 -3.27 -9.69 -4.73
C ARG A 75 -1.76 -9.89 -4.70
N LYS A 76 -1.26 -11.09 -5.06
CA LYS A 76 0.17 -11.39 -5.01
C LYS A 76 0.99 -10.47 -5.93
N GLU A 77 0.53 -10.26 -7.16
CA GLU A 77 1.16 -9.38 -8.15
C GLU A 77 1.20 -7.93 -7.64
N LEU A 78 0.04 -7.42 -7.19
CA LEU A 78 -0.08 -6.04 -6.72
C LEU A 78 0.73 -5.78 -5.45
N THR A 79 0.69 -6.70 -4.47
CA THR A 79 1.52 -6.61 -3.27
C THR A 79 3.00 -6.55 -3.63
N SER A 80 3.48 -7.40 -4.55
CA SER A 80 4.87 -7.35 -5.00
C SER A 80 5.23 -5.99 -5.59
N ARG A 81 4.42 -5.48 -6.53
CA ARG A 81 4.68 -4.21 -7.20
C ARG A 81 4.64 -3.02 -6.24
N VAL A 82 3.75 -3.04 -5.25
CA VAL A 82 3.70 -2.02 -4.19
C VAL A 82 4.96 -2.07 -3.32
N LEU A 83 5.36 -3.25 -2.86
CA LEU A 83 6.55 -3.39 -2.02
C LEU A 83 7.81 -2.97 -2.77
N ASP A 84 7.96 -3.36 -4.03
CA ASP A 84 9.07 -2.93 -4.89
C ASP A 84 9.10 -1.40 -5.06
N HIS A 85 7.91 -0.78 -5.16
CA HIS A 85 7.78 0.67 -5.22
C HIS A 85 8.15 1.35 -3.90
N LEU A 86 7.71 0.81 -2.75
CA LEU A 86 8.06 1.34 -1.43
C LEU A 86 9.56 1.23 -1.13
N ILE A 87 10.24 0.21 -1.65
CA ILE A 87 11.71 0.13 -1.60
C ILE A 87 12.34 1.26 -2.41
N LYS A 88 11.90 1.45 -3.66
CA LYS A 88 12.42 2.52 -4.53
C LYS A 88 12.19 3.92 -3.97
N GLU A 89 11.11 4.09 -3.23
CA GLU A 89 10.76 5.35 -2.56
C GLU A 89 11.39 5.46 -1.16
N GLU A 90 12.27 4.53 -0.77
CA GLU A 90 12.99 4.48 0.52
C GLU A 90 12.07 4.48 1.75
N VAL A 91 10.83 4.03 1.59
CA VAL A 91 9.86 3.89 2.68
C VAL A 91 10.19 2.66 3.52
N ILE A 92 10.57 1.57 2.85
CA ILE A 92 10.99 0.31 3.48
C ILE A 92 12.28 -0.19 2.83
N THR A 93 13.00 -1.03 3.55
CA THR A 93 14.18 -1.75 3.06
C THR A 93 13.78 -3.03 2.33
N PHE A 94 14.73 -3.59 1.57
CA PHE A 94 14.55 -4.90 0.95
C PHE A 94 14.21 -5.99 1.98
N THR A 95 14.91 -6.03 3.11
CA THR A 95 14.67 -7.01 4.19
C THR A 95 13.26 -6.88 4.78
N GLU A 96 12.81 -5.65 5.06
CA GLU A 96 11.45 -5.37 5.53
C GLU A 96 10.41 -5.81 4.49
N SER A 97 10.68 -5.64 3.20
CA SER A 97 9.79 -6.13 2.14
C SER A 97 9.64 -7.66 2.13
N LEU A 98 10.70 -8.42 2.45
CA LEU A 98 10.64 -9.88 2.53
C LEU A 98 9.78 -10.33 3.71
N MET A 99 9.88 -9.63 4.85
CA MET A 99 9.03 -9.89 6.01
C MET A 99 7.57 -9.58 5.70
N LEU A 100 7.28 -8.42 5.11
CA LEU A 100 5.93 -8.02 4.72
C LEU A 100 5.32 -8.97 3.68
N ARG A 101 6.11 -9.47 2.72
CA ARG A 101 5.64 -10.50 1.78
C ARG A 101 5.13 -11.74 2.49
N ARG A 102 5.82 -12.21 3.53
CA ARG A 102 5.41 -13.40 4.31
C ARG A 102 4.15 -13.16 5.14
N MET A 103 3.95 -11.93 5.62
CA MET A 103 2.74 -11.55 6.36
C MET A 103 1.53 -11.35 5.45
N LEU A 104 1.77 -10.94 4.20
CA LEU A 104 0.75 -10.64 3.19
C LEU A 104 0.54 -11.77 2.18
N SER A 105 1.31 -12.86 2.25
CA SER A 105 1.15 -14.08 1.44
C SER A 105 0.20 -15.04 2.10
#